data_AF-A0A7C9DPJ0-F1
#
_entry.id   AF-A0A7C9DPJ0-F1
#
_cell.length_a   1.000
_cell.length_b   1.000
_cell.length_c   1.000
_cell.angle_alpha   90.00
_cell.angle_beta   90.00
_cell.angle_gamma   90.00
#
_symmetry.space_group_name_H-M   'P 1'
#
loop_
_entity.id
_entity.type
_entity.pdbx_description
1 polymer ?
#
loop_
_entity_poly.entity_id
_entity_poly.type
_entity_poly.pdbx_seq_one_letter_code
_entity_poly.pdbx_strand_id
1 'polypeptide(L)'
;EKKPYLPKHILYRQKEQFSDGVGYSWIDGLKDHANKHVTDAMLANASFIYPENTPTTKEGYYYRAIFEKFFPKSAARQTVPGGPSVACSTAKAVEWDAAWSKNLDPSGRAALGV
;
A
#
# COMPACT_ATOMS: atom_id res chain seq x y z
N GLU A 1 19.56 -25.31 -25.00
CA GLU A 1 18.85 -26.28 -24.15
C GLU A 1 17.66 -26.85 -24.91
N LYS A 2 17.47 -28.18 -24.94
CA LYS A 2 16.53 -28.81 -25.89
C LYS A 2 15.06 -28.87 -25.46
N LYS A 3 14.70 -28.60 -24.19
CA LYS A 3 13.31 -28.47 -23.70
C LYS A 3 13.25 -27.68 -22.38
N PRO A 4 13.11 -26.34 -22.39
CA PRO A 4 12.99 -25.56 -21.17
C PRO A 4 11.64 -25.83 -20.45
N TYR A 5 11.63 -25.70 -19.11
CA TYR A 5 10.42 -25.91 -18.28
C TYR A 5 9.33 -24.87 -18.51
N LEU A 6 9.71 -23.66 -18.93
CA LEU A 6 8.80 -22.55 -19.18
C LEU A 6 8.99 -22.00 -20.60
N PRO A 7 7.93 -21.47 -21.23
CA PRO A 7 8.06 -20.74 -22.48
C PRO A 7 9.05 -19.57 -22.35
N LYS A 8 9.84 -19.31 -23.39
CA LYS A 8 10.88 -18.25 -23.39
C LYS A 8 10.35 -16.89 -22.94
N HIS A 9 9.14 -16.50 -23.37
CA HIS A 9 8.53 -15.22 -23.00
C HIS A 9 8.09 -15.15 -21.53
N ILE A 10 7.89 -16.29 -20.86
CA ILE A 10 7.63 -16.35 -19.40
C ILE A 10 8.94 -16.31 -18.64
N LEU A 11 9.95 -17.06 -19.11
CA LEU A 11 11.26 -17.16 -18.49
C LEU A 11 11.97 -15.79 -18.38
N TYR A 12 11.77 -14.93 -19.38
CA TYR A 12 12.36 -13.59 -19.44
C TYR A 12 11.33 -12.47 -19.30
N ARG A 13 10.13 -12.77 -18.77
CA ARG A 13 9.11 -11.74 -18.55
C ARG A 13 9.62 -10.75 -17.51
N GLN A 14 9.61 -9.46 -17.84
CA GLN A 14 9.93 -8.42 -16.86
C GLN A 14 8.92 -8.43 -15.72
N LYS A 15 9.39 -8.12 -14.51
CA LYS A 15 8.53 -8.05 -13.34
C LYS A 15 7.65 -6.81 -13.46
N GLU A 16 6.37 -7.03 -13.75
CA GLU A 16 5.33 -6.04 -13.52
C GLU A 16 5.20 -5.78 -12.01
N GLN A 17 4.97 -4.54 -11.60
CA GLN A 17 4.73 -4.21 -10.19
C GLN A 17 3.44 -4.91 -9.70
N PHE A 18 3.37 -5.23 -8.40
CA PHE A 18 2.35 -6.14 -7.85
C PHE A 18 0.91 -5.67 -8.10
N SER A 19 0.71 -4.35 -8.08
CA SER A 19 -0.52 -3.64 -8.41
C SER A 19 -0.98 -3.86 -9.84
N ASP A 20 -0.05 -3.74 -10.79
CA ASP A 20 -0.34 -3.69 -12.22
C ASP A 20 -0.49 -5.10 -12.82
N GLY A 21 0.11 -6.10 -12.16
CA GLY A 21 -0.05 -7.51 -12.53
C GLY A 21 -1.43 -8.11 -12.25
N VAL A 22 -2.23 -7.48 -11.38
CA VAL A 22 -3.63 -7.89 -11.09
C VAL A 22 -4.62 -7.12 -11.98
N GLY A 23 -4.31 -5.85 -12.26
CA GLY A 23 -5.09 -4.97 -13.13
C GLY A 23 -5.36 -3.62 -12.47
N TYR A 24 -5.18 -2.53 -13.22
CA TYR A 24 -5.30 -1.15 -12.73
C TYR A 24 -6.66 -0.87 -12.04
N SER A 25 -7.75 -1.42 -12.56
CA SER A 25 -9.10 -1.23 -12.00
C SER A 25 -9.27 -1.75 -10.57
N TRP A 26 -8.44 -2.68 -10.11
CA TRP A 26 -8.55 -3.23 -8.76
C TRP A 26 -8.27 -2.17 -7.69
N ILE A 27 -7.14 -1.46 -7.82
CA ILE A 27 -6.74 -0.42 -6.86
C ILE A 27 -7.69 0.77 -6.93
N ASP A 28 -8.10 1.16 -8.13
CA ASP A 28 -9.03 2.27 -8.29
C ASP A 28 -10.39 1.91 -7.64
N GLY A 29 -10.83 0.66 -7.77
CA GLY A 29 -12.01 0.14 -7.07
C GLY A 29 -11.88 0.16 -5.55
N LEU A 30 -10.72 -0.17 -4.98
CA LEU A 30 -10.48 -0.08 -3.53
C LEU A 30 -10.54 1.36 -3.03
N LYS A 31 -9.92 2.30 -3.76
CA LYS A 31 -9.98 3.73 -3.45
C LYS A 31 -11.42 4.25 -3.50
N ASP A 32 -12.17 3.90 -4.55
CA ASP A 32 -13.57 4.29 -4.72
C ASP A 32 -14.46 3.73 -3.62
N HIS A 33 -14.23 2.48 -3.22
CA HIS A 33 -14.95 1.86 -2.11
C HIS A 33 -14.67 2.59 -0.80
N ALA A 34 -13.40 2.84 -0.49
CA ALA A 34 -13.02 3.59 0.72
C ALA A 34 -13.60 5.02 0.72
N ASN A 35 -13.62 5.69 -0.43
CA ASN A 35 -14.21 7.03 -0.58
C ASN A 35 -15.70 7.09 -0.27
N LYS A 36 -16.44 5.99 -0.46
CA LYS A 36 -17.87 5.88 -0.08
C LYS A 36 -18.09 5.69 1.42
N HIS A 37 -17.06 5.21 2.14
CA HIS A 37 -17.17 4.84 3.55
C HIS A 37 -16.45 5.80 4.51
N VAL A 38 -15.47 6.57 4.02
CA VAL A 38 -14.69 7.51 4.83
C VAL A 38 -14.85 8.92 4.27
N THR A 39 -15.43 9.80 5.08
CA THR A 39 -15.62 11.21 4.72
C THR A 39 -14.34 12.02 4.95
N ASP A 40 -14.25 13.20 4.33
CA ASP A 40 -13.13 14.12 4.57
C ASP A 40 -13.05 14.56 6.04
N ALA A 41 -14.21 14.74 6.68
CA ALA A 41 -14.28 15.05 8.11
C ALA A 41 -13.74 13.92 9.00
N MET A 42 -13.99 12.66 8.64
CA MET A 42 -13.42 11.51 9.36
C MET A 42 -11.89 11.49 9.24
N LEU A 43 -11.37 11.71 8.03
CA LEU A 43 -9.93 11.73 7.79
C LEU A 43 -9.26 12.93 8.49
N ALA A 44 -9.89 14.12 8.44
CA ALA A 44 -9.38 15.31 9.13
C ALA A 44 -9.27 15.13 10.66
N ASN A 45 -10.15 14.31 11.24
CA ASN A 45 -10.13 13.99 12.67
C ASN A 45 -9.34 12.72 13.01
N ALA A 46 -8.67 12.08 12.03
CA ALA A 46 -8.05 10.78 12.21
C ALA A 46 -7.00 10.75 13.33
N SER A 47 -6.25 11.83 13.55
CA SER A 47 -5.22 11.91 14.60
C SER A 47 -5.80 11.85 16.02
N PHE A 48 -7.03 12.32 16.21
CA PHE A 48 -7.71 12.26 17.51
C PHE A 48 -8.26 10.87 17.80
N ILE A 49 -8.68 10.14 16.76
CA ILE A 49 -9.25 8.80 16.89
C ILE A 49 -8.15 7.72 16.90
N TYR A 50 -7.14 7.89 16.05
CA TYR A 50 -6.03 6.96 15.83
C TYR A 50 -4.68 7.70 15.97
N PRO A 51 -4.25 8.03 17.19
CA PRO A 51 -3.02 8.79 17.42
C PRO A 51 -1.76 8.00 17.06
N GLU A 52 -1.81 6.67 17.18
CA GLU A 52 -0.74 5.75 16.74
C GLU A 52 -0.98 5.36 15.28
N ASN A 53 0.04 5.44 14.42
CA ASN A 53 -0.06 5.10 12.99
C ASN A 53 -1.28 5.74 12.33
N THR A 54 -1.42 7.07 12.49
CA THR A 54 -2.56 7.81 11.97
C THR A 54 -2.70 7.61 10.46
N PRO A 55 -3.87 7.16 9.97
CA PRO A 55 -4.07 6.98 8.54
C PRO A 55 -4.07 8.33 7.82
N THR A 56 -3.30 8.42 6.74
CA THR A 56 -3.15 9.65 5.92
C THR A 56 -4.03 9.62 4.66
N THR A 57 -4.68 8.49 4.38
CA THR A 57 -5.59 8.31 3.24
C THR A 57 -6.92 7.71 3.71
N LYS A 58 -7.99 7.93 2.94
CA LYS A 58 -9.31 7.33 3.20
C LYS A 58 -9.27 5.81 3.15
N GLU A 59 -8.49 5.24 2.22
CA GLU A 59 -8.26 3.80 2.13
C GLU A 59 -7.58 3.25 3.39
N GLY A 60 -6.50 3.89 3.85
CA GLY A 60 -5.83 3.51 5.10
C GLY A 60 -6.74 3.64 6.32
N TYR A 61 -7.58 4.69 6.36
CA TYR A 61 -8.56 4.88 7.42
C TYR A 61 -9.58 3.74 7.42
N TYR A 62 -10.08 3.35 6.25
CA TYR A 62 -11.05 2.26 6.10
C TYR A 62 -10.49 0.94 6.63
N TYR A 63 -9.26 0.59 6.25
CA TYR A 63 -8.58 -0.60 6.77
C TYR A 63 -8.34 -0.49 8.28
N ARG A 64 -7.93 0.68 8.78
CA ARG A 64 -7.74 0.91 10.21
C ARG A 64 -9.04 0.72 11.00
N ALA A 65 -10.17 1.21 10.50
CA ALA A 65 -11.47 1.03 11.13
C ALA A 65 -11.89 -0.45 11.19
N ILE A 66 -11.62 -1.22 10.12
CA ILE A 66 -11.83 -2.67 10.11
C ILE A 66 -10.92 -3.34 11.14
N PHE A 67 -9.63 -3.01 11.17
CA PHE A 67 -8.67 -3.57 12.11
C PHE A 67 -9.12 -3.34 13.56
N GLU A 68 -9.47 -2.11 13.94
CA GLU A 68 -9.90 -1.77 15.30
C GLU A 68 -11.21 -2.46 15.70
N LYS A 69 -12.12 -2.71 14.74
CA LYS A 69 -13.35 -3.49 14.97
C LYS A 69 -13.04 -4.92 15.42
N PHE A 70 -12.01 -5.55 14.87
CA PHE A 70 -11.63 -6.92 15.21
C PHE A 70 -10.57 -7.01 16.33
N PHE A 71 -9.71 -6.00 16.45
CA PHE A 71 -8.53 -6.00 17.31
C PHE A 71 -8.40 -4.70 18.13
N PRO A 72 -9.30 -4.43 19.09
CA PRO A 72 -9.37 -3.14 19.81
C PRO A 72 -8.22 -2.91 20.82
N LYS A 73 -7.37 -3.92 21.04
CA LYS A 73 -6.30 -3.88 22.06
C LYS A 73 -5.05 -3.20 21.52
N SER A 74 -4.40 -2.40 22.36
CA SER A 74 -3.12 -1.73 22.04
C SER A 74 -2.02 -2.70 21.61
N ALA A 75 -1.95 -3.88 22.23
CA ALA A 75 -0.98 -4.91 21.86
C ALA A 75 -1.08 -5.30 20.38
N ALA A 76 -2.29 -5.38 19.81
CA ALA A 76 -2.46 -5.69 18.39
C ALA A 76 -1.97 -4.55 17.50
N ARG A 77 -2.27 -3.30 17.87
CA ARG A 77 -1.79 -2.12 17.13
C ARG A 77 -0.27 -2.07 17.03
N GLN A 78 0.43 -2.41 18.11
CA GLN A 78 1.90 -2.41 18.16
C GLN A 78 2.55 -3.47 17.25
N THR A 79 1.79 -4.49 16.81
CA THR A 79 2.29 -5.48 15.85
C THR A 79 2.29 -4.98 14.41
N VAL A 80 1.58 -3.89 14.11
CA VAL A 80 1.54 -3.30 12.77
C VAL A 80 2.68 -2.29 12.64
N PRO A 81 3.69 -2.54 11.79
CA PRO A 81 4.78 -1.60 11.61
C PRO A 81 4.27 -0.29 11.01
N GLY A 82 4.65 0.82 11.63
CA GLY A 82 4.34 2.17 11.17
C GLY A 82 5.45 2.80 10.35
N GLY A 83 5.15 3.97 9.77
CA GLY A 83 6.11 4.82 9.08
C GLY A 83 6.05 4.75 7.54
N PRO A 84 6.88 5.53 6.84
CA PRO A 84 6.94 5.53 5.39
C PRO A 84 7.31 4.14 4.84
N SER A 85 6.65 3.73 3.76
CA SER A 85 6.92 2.46 3.07
C SER A 85 6.62 2.62 1.58
N VAL A 86 7.33 1.86 0.75
CA VAL A 86 7.07 1.73 -0.69
C VAL A 86 6.82 0.26 -0.98
N ALA A 87 5.61 -0.07 -1.47
CA ALA A 87 5.19 -1.44 -1.69
C ALA A 87 5.40 -2.36 -0.45
N CYS A 88 6.21 -3.41 -0.59
CA CYS A 88 6.50 -4.38 0.48
C CYS A 88 7.78 -4.04 1.27
N SER A 89 8.29 -2.82 1.18
CA SER A 89 9.57 -2.44 1.77
C SER A 89 9.42 -1.84 3.17
N THR A 90 10.52 -1.80 3.92
CA THR A 90 10.61 -0.99 5.14
C THR A 90 10.90 0.47 4.80
N ALA A 91 10.79 1.35 5.80
CA ALA A 91 11.20 2.75 5.69
C ALA A 91 12.65 2.90 5.18
N LYS A 92 13.51 1.90 5.42
CA LYS A 92 14.90 1.93 4.97
C LYS A 92 15.05 1.96 3.45
N ALA A 93 14.12 1.36 2.71
CA ALA A 93 14.18 1.37 1.25
C ALA A 93 13.94 2.78 0.68
N VAL A 94 13.16 3.61 1.37
CA VAL A 94 12.93 5.02 0.97
C VAL A 94 14.24 5.83 1.02
N GLU A 95 15.22 5.40 1.82
CA GLU A 95 16.53 6.04 1.94
C GLU A 95 17.51 5.61 0.84
N TRP A 96 17.21 4.56 0.06
CA TRP A 96 18.13 4.02 -0.94
C TRP A 96 18.18 4.84 -2.23
N ASP A 97 17.10 5.56 -2.55
CA ASP A 97 17.01 6.39 -3.73
C ASP A 97 16.23 7.69 -3.42
N ALA A 98 16.83 8.83 -3.72
CA ALA A 98 16.22 10.14 -3.52
C ALA A 98 14.93 10.31 -4.34
N ALA A 99 14.77 9.64 -5.48
CA ALA A 99 13.54 9.62 -6.26
C ALA A 99 12.41 8.90 -5.53
N TRP A 100 12.71 7.85 -4.75
CA TRP A 100 11.70 7.10 -3.98
C TRP A 100 11.22 7.87 -2.75
N SER A 101 12.06 8.71 -2.16
CA SER A 101 11.66 9.63 -1.07
C SER A 101 10.51 10.57 -1.45
N LYS A 102 10.31 10.82 -2.76
CA LYS A 102 9.27 11.70 -3.30
C LYS A 102 8.05 10.95 -3.83
N ASN A 103 8.09 9.62 -3.89
CA ASN A 103 6.97 8.80 -4.36
C ASN A 103 6.63 7.70 -3.33
N LEU A 104 5.94 8.11 -2.27
CA LEU A 104 5.51 7.25 -1.16
C LEU A 104 4.18 6.54 -1.44
N ASP A 105 3.86 6.23 -2.71
CA ASP A 105 2.65 5.45 -3.02
C ASP A 105 2.81 4.01 -2.51
N PRO A 106 2.07 3.59 -1.47
CA PRO A 106 2.20 2.25 -0.91
C PRO A 106 1.69 1.17 -1.89
N SER A 107 0.93 1.54 -2.92
CA SER A 107 0.53 0.59 -3.97
C SER A 107 1.70 0.13 -4.84
N GLY A 108 2.81 0.89 -4.83
CA GLY A 108 3.98 0.58 -5.63
C GLY A 108 3.71 0.69 -7.13
N ARG A 109 2.70 1.45 -7.58
CA ARG A 109 2.55 1.85 -8.99
C ARG A 109 3.77 2.67 -9.43
N ALA A 110 4.23 2.44 -10.65
CA ALA A 110 5.48 3.01 -11.13
C ALA A 110 5.40 4.54 -11.15
N ALA A 111 6.40 5.21 -10.58
CA ALA A 111 6.74 6.52 -11.10
C ALA A 111 7.12 6.34 -12.57
N LEU A 112 6.61 7.19 -13.45
CA LEU A 112 7.01 7.21 -14.87
C LEU A 112 8.55 7.25 -14.96
N GLY A 113 9.15 6.24 -15.59
CA GLY A 113 10.59 6.20 -15.88
C GLY A 113 11.44 5.12 -15.18
N VAL A 114 10.83 4.04 -14.66
CA VAL A 114 11.56 2.79 -14.35
C VAL A 114 11.41 1.81 -15.50
#